data_AF-A0A958M0K4-F1
#
_entry.id   AF-A0A958M0K4-F1
#
_cell.length_a   1.000
_cell.length_b   1.000
_cell.length_c   1.000
_cell.angle_alpha   90.00
_cell.angle_beta   90.00
_cell.angle_gamma   90.00
#
_symmetry.space_group_name_H-M   'P 1'
#
loop_
_entity.id
_entity.type
_entity.pdbx_description
1 polymer ?
#
loop_
_entity_poly.entity_id
_entity_poly.type
_entity_poly.pdbx_seq_one_letter_code
_entity_poly.pdbx_strand_id
1 'polypeptide(L)'
;MSLMDLFDNITKCNYKPLDPKYSPQLREAIHHMVVVDPTKRWSSEEVLDYATKCLQDIHKPLLDPFIAMDDIFIKLTLLNYDPLFCKAAERKPISKQYFAIEDTNTK
;
A
#
# COMPACT_ATOMS: atom_id res chain seq x y z
N MET A 1 -33.06 -9.79 1.71
CA MET A 1 -33.00 -10.04 0.25
C MET A 1 -33.55 -11.42 0.00
N SER A 2 -34.51 -11.54 -0.91
CA SER A 2 -35.00 -12.83 -1.37
C SER A 2 -33.92 -13.54 -2.22
N LEU A 3 -33.95 -14.87 -2.27
CA LEU A 3 -33.09 -15.64 -3.18
C LEU A 3 -33.30 -15.21 -4.64
N MET A 4 -34.53 -14.86 -5.04
CA MET A 4 -34.79 -14.36 -6.39
C MET A 4 -34.16 -13.00 -6.66
N ASP A 5 -34.11 -12.11 -5.67
CA ASP A 5 -33.41 -10.83 -5.82
C ASP A 5 -31.91 -11.05 -6.02
N LEU A 6 -31.34 -12.07 -5.35
CA LEU A 6 -29.94 -12.43 -5.50
C LEU A 6 -29.64 -12.98 -6.90
N PHE A 7 -30.47 -13.89 -7.41
CA PHE A 7 -30.33 -14.41 -8.77
C PHE A 7 -30.48 -13.30 -9.81
N ASP A 8 -31.46 -12.41 -9.66
CA ASP A 8 -31.62 -11.25 -10.54
C ASP A 8 -30.39 -10.32 -10.51
N ASN A 9 -29.83 -10.06 -9.32
CA ASN A 9 -28.63 -9.24 -9.18
C ASN A 9 -27.40 -9.88 -9.82
N ILE A 10 -27.21 -11.20 -9.67
CA ILE A 10 -26.12 -11.95 -10.29
C ILE A 10 -26.26 -11.93 -11.82
N THR A 11 -27.47 -12.16 -12.33
CA THR A 11 -27.75 -12.24 -13.78
C THR A 11 -27.66 -10.86 -14.45
N LYS A 12 -27.99 -9.78 -13.72
CA LYS A 12 -27.95 -8.39 -14.21
C LYS A 12 -26.63 -7.66 -13.90
N CYS A 13 -25.64 -8.34 -13.33
CA CYS A 13 -24.38 -7.75 -12.85
C CYS A 13 -24.55 -6.58 -11.85
N ASN A 14 -25.66 -6.52 -11.12
CA ASN A 14 -25.95 -5.41 -10.23
C ASN A 14 -25.37 -5.67 -8.83
N TYR A 15 -24.03 -5.75 -8.79
CA TYR A 15 -23.29 -5.94 -7.55
C TYR A 15 -23.18 -4.62 -6.78
N LYS A 16 -23.27 -4.68 -5.45
CA LYS A 16 -22.99 -3.51 -4.63
C LYS A 16 -21.56 -3.03 -4.93
N PRO A 17 -21.36 -1.71 -5.12
CA PRO A 17 -20.02 -1.17 -5.32
C PRO A 17 -19.15 -1.51 -4.11
N LEU A 18 -17.89 -1.86 -4.38
CA LEU A 18 -16.94 -2.20 -3.34
C LEU A 18 -16.63 -0.96 -2.50
N ASP A 19 -16.65 -1.15 -1.18
CA ASP A 19 -16.40 -0.11 -0.18
C ASP A 19 -15.00 0.52 -0.41
N PRO A 20 -14.88 1.87 -0.39
CA PRO A 20 -13.59 2.55 -0.58
C PRO A 20 -12.55 2.22 0.49
N LYS A 21 -12.90 1.57 1.60
CA LYS A 21 -11.93 1.06 2.58
C LYS A 21 -10.97 0.01 2.02
N TYR A 22 -11.34 -0.65 0.92
CA TYR A 22 -10.50 -1.67 0.29
C TYR A 22 -9.48 -1.05 -0.66
N SER A 23 -8.30 -1.66 -0.75
CA SER A 23 -7.24 -1.21 -1.65
C SER A 23 -7.74 -1.21 -3.12
N PRO A 24 -7.27 -0.27 -3.95
CA PRO A 24 -7.65 -0.24 -5.37
C PRO A 24 -7.31 -1.57 -6.08
N GLN A 25 -6.20 -2.20 -5.73
CA GLN A 25 -5.76 -3.49 -6.29
C GLN A 25 -6.74 -4.62 -5.94
N LEU A 26 -7.22 -4.65 -4.68
CA LEU A 26 -8.19 -5.66 -4.27
C LEU A 26 -9.54 -5.45 -4.97
N ARG A 27 -9.95 -4.19 -5.16
CA ARG A 27 -11.18 -3.88 -5.88
C ARG A 27 -11.10 -4.28 -7.34
N GLU A 28 -9.97 -4.02 -7.98
CA GLU A 28 -9.69 -4.45 -9.36
C GLU A 28 -9.72 -5.97 -9.50
N ALA A 29 -9.07 -6.71 -8.59
CA ALA A 29 -9.11 -8.18 -8.61
C ALA A 29 -10.53 -8.72 -8.48
N ILE A 30 -11.32 -8.20 -7.53
CA ILE A 30 -12.72 -8.63 -7.33
C ILE A 30 -13.56 -8.33 -8.58
N HIS A 31 -13.36 -7.21 -9.25
CA HIS A 31 -14.06 -6.89 -10.49
C HIS A 31 -13.81 -7.93 -11.60
N HIS A 32 -12.59 -8.44 -11.72
CA HIS A 32 -12.24 -9.46 -12.72
C HIS A 32 -12.66 -10.88 -12.32
N MET A 33 -12.91 -11.12 -11.02
CA MET A 33 -13.45 -12.39 -10.51
C MET A 33 -14.97 -12.47 -10.63
N VAL A 34 -15.67 -11.35 -10.46
CA VAL A 34 -17.14 -11.28 -10.47
C VAL A 34 -17.63 -10.86 -11.87
N VAL A 35 -17.38 -11.74 -12.86
CA VAL A 35 -17.78 -11.57 -14.27
C VAL A 35 -18.75 -12.69 -14.67
N VAL A 36 -19.81 -12.35 -15.42
CA VAL A 36 -20.83 -13.32 -15.88
C VAL A 36 -20.25 -14.28 -16.93
N ASP A 37 -19.44 -13.76 -17.84
CA ASP A 37 -18.75 -14.57 -18.85
C ASP A 37 -17.59 -15.35 -18.21
N PRO A 38 -17.65 -16.69 -18.15
CA PRO A 38 -16.61 -17.50 -17.53
C PRO A 38 -15.29 -17.45 -18.29
N THR A 39 -15.29 -17.08 -19.57
CA THR A 39 -14.06 -16.97 -20.38
C THR A 39 -13.26 -15.71 -20.08
N LYS A 40 -13.92 -14.68 -19.53
CA LYS A 40 -13.31 -13.39 -19.14
C LYS A 40 -13.05 -13.31 -17.63
N ARG A 41 -13.55 -14.28 -16.88
CA ARG A 41 -13.33 -14.38 -15.44
C ARG A 41 -11.92 -14.85 -15.18
N TRP A 42 -11.21 -14.21 -14.26
CA TRP A 42 -9.91 -14.69 -13.84
C TRP A 42 -10.00 -16.08 -13.22
N SER A 43 -9.11 -16.95 -13.67
CA SER A 43 -8.77 -18.21 -13.04
C SER A 43 -8.06 -17.99 -11.71
N SER A 44 -8.04 -19.04 -10.87
CA SER A 44 -7.30 -19.01 -9.60
C SER A 44 -5.81 -18.73 -9.79
N GLU A 45 -5.21 -19.17 -10.90
CA GLU A 45 -3.79 -18.94 -11.21
C GLU A 45 -3.52 -17.47 -11.54
N GLU A 46 -4.38 -16.83 -12.34
CA GLU A 46 -4.27 -15.40 -12.66
C GLU A 46 -4.46 -14.51 -11.43
N VAL A 47 -5.37 -14.88 -10.53
CA VAL A 47 -5.55 -14.18 -9.24
C VAL A 47 -4.28 -14.29 -8.38
N LEU A 48 -3.67 -15.48 -8.32
CA LEU A 48 -2.44 -15.70 -7.57
C LEU A 48 -1.27 -14.89 -8.15
N ASP A 49 -1.13 -14.87 -9.47
CA ASP A 49 -0.08 -14.11 -10.14
C ASP A 49 -0.23 -12.59 -9.90
N TYR A 50 -1.45 -12.07 -10.04
CA TYR A 50 -1.76 -10.67 -9.74
C TYR A 50 -1.48 -10.32 -8.27
N ALA A 51 -1.90 -11.17 -7.33
CA ALA A 51 -1.63 -10.95 -5.91
C ALA A 51 -0.13 -10.95 -5.59
N THR A 52 0.62 -11.86 -6.20
CA THR A 52 2.08 -11.96 -6.04
C THR A 52 2.77 -10.71 -6.57
N LYS A 53 2.33 -10.20 -7.72
CA LYS A 53 2.80 -8.95 -8.29
C LYS A 53 2.51 -7.75 -7.37
N CYS A 54 1.31 -7.66 -6.82
CA CYS A 54 0.96 -6.60 -5.87
C CYS A 54 1.85 -6.65 -4.61
N LEU A 55 2.18 -7.83 -4.10
CA LEU A 55 3.09 -7.98 -2.95
C LEU A 55 4.52 -7.50 -3.25
N GLN A 56 5.00 -7.73 -4.47
CA GLN A 56 6.29 -7.20 -4.91
C GLN A 56 6.27 -5.68 -5.04
N ASP A 57 5.17 -5.10 -5.53
CA ASP A 57 5.03 -3.65 -5.66
C ASP A 57 4.87 -2.94 -4.31
N ILE A 58 4.32 -3.60 -3.27
CA ILE A 58 4.27 -3.06 -1.90
C ILE A 58 5.67 -2.81 -1.33
N HIS A 59 6.67 -3.58 -1.74
CA HIS A 59 8.05 -3.39 -1.30
C HIS A 59 8.72 -2.15 -1.91
N LYS A 60 8.12 -1.53 -2.93
CA LYS A 60 8.60 -0.24 -3.43
C LYS A 60 7.94 0.87 -2.62
N PRO A 61 8.71 1.61 -1.80
CA PRO A 61 8.16 2.77 -1.13
C PRO A 61 7.66 3.78 -2.18
N LEU A 62 6.43 4.28 -1.99
CA LEU A 62 5.79 5.27 -2.89
C LEU A 62 6.61 6.56 -3.02
N LEU A 63 7.44 6.85 -2.01
CA LEU A 63 8.33 8.00 -1.94
C LEU A 63 9.75 7.49 -1.70
N ASP A 64 10.72 8.05 -2.44
CA ASP A 64 12.13 7.76 -2.23
C ASP A 64 12.51 8.08 -0.78
N PRO A 65 12.97 7.09 0.02
CA PRO A 65 13.38 7.30 1.40
C PRO A 65 14.43 8.39 1.57
N PHE A 66 15.31 8.60 0.58
CA PHE A 66 16.31 9.67 0.62
C PHE A 66 15.66 11.05 0.51
N ILE A 67 14.68 11.21 -0.37
CA ILE A 67 13.94 12.47 -0.53
C ILE A 67 13.16 12.79 0.75
N ALA A 68 12.47 11.79 1.31
CA ALA A 68 11.74 11.94 2.57
C ALA A 68 12.68 12.35 3.72
N MET A 69 13.85 11.71 3.81
CA MET A 69 14.83 12.01 4.84
C MET A 69 15.50 13.37 4.69
N ASP A 70 15.79 13.83 3.46
CA ASP A 70 16.32 15.17 3.25
C ASP A 70 15.29 16.23 3.66
N ASP A 71 14.02 16.05 3.35
CA ASP A 71 12.95 16.96 3.80
C ASP A 71 12.81 16.97 5.34
N ILE A 72 12.82 15.80 5.99
CA ILE A 72 12.84 15.69 7.46
C ILE A 72 14.05 16.41 8.03
N PHE A 73 15.24 16.21 7.47
CA PHE A 73 16.47 16.82 7.96
C PHE A 73 16.47 18.35 7.84
N ILE A 74 15.96 18.88 6.72
CA ILE A 74 15.78 20.32 6.52
C ILE A 74 14.82 20.87 7.58
N LYS A 75 13.68 20.22 7.81
CA LYS A 75 12.70 20.63 8.83
C LYS A 75 13.29 20.59 10.24
N LEU A 76 14.06 19.57 10.60
CA LEU A 76 14.76 19.49 11.88
C LEU A 76 15.78 20.63 12.04
N THR A 77 16.47 21.00 10.96
CA THR A 77 17.40 22.13 10.96
C THR A 77 16.68 23.46 11.23
N LEU A 78 15.53 23.69 10.59
CA LEU A 78 14.71 24.90 10.80
C LEU A 78 14.20 25.02 12.24
N LEU A 79 13.98 23.88 12.92
CA LEU A 79 13.55 23.82 14.31
C LEU A 79 14.71 23.94 15.31
N ASN A 80 15.94 24.20 14.87
CA ASN A 80 17.13 24.22 15.73
C ASN A 80 17.26 22.93 16.56
N TYR A 81 16.97 21.78 15.95
CA TYR A 81 16.91 20.47 16.60
C TYR A 81 18.22 20.08 17.32
N ASP A 82 19.37 20.38 16.74
CA ASP A 82 20.67 20.07 17.35
C ASP A 82 20.90 20.83 18.69
N PRO A 83 20.86 22.17 18.72
CA PRO A 83 21.08 22.90 19.97
C PRO A 83 19.94 22.74 20.99
N LEU A 84 18.67 22.64 20.55
CA LEU A 84 17.52 22.64 21.46
C LEU A 84 17.15 21.25 21.99
N PHE A 85 17.30 20.20 21.18
CA PHE A 85 16.88 18.85 21.54
C PHE A 85 18.06 17.91 21.73
N CYS A 86 19.02 17.86 20.80
CA CYS A 86 20.10 16.86 20.85
C CYS A 86 21.04 17.11 22.03
N LYS A 87 21.48 18.36 22.23
CA LYS A 87 22.36 18.73 23.36
C LYS A 87 21.67 18.58 24.71
N ALA A 88 20.41 19.00 24.82
CA ALA A 88 19.64 18.89 26.07
C ALA A 88 19.35 17.42 26.46
N ALA A 89 19.16 16.55 25.47
CA ALA A 89 18.90 15.13 25.68
C ALA A 89 20.18 14.26 25.67
N GLU A 90 21.37 14.86 25.55
CA GLU A 90 22.66 14.16 25.41
C GLU A 90 22.68 13.10 24.28
N ARG A 91 21.94 13.36 23.19
CA ARG A 91 21.85 12.45 22.03
C ARG A 91 22.55 13.04 20.82
N LYS A 92 23.01 12.16 19.94
CA LYS A 92 23.54 12.55 18.64
C LYS A 92 22.39 12.91 17.69
N PRO A 93 22.57 13.91 16.81
CA PRO A 93 21.58 14.25 15.80
C PRO A 93 21.36 13.09 14.83
N ILE A 94 20.13 12.97 14.33
CA ILE A 94 19.72 11.95 13.37
C ILE A 94 20.53 12.11 12.07
N SER A 95 21.03 10.98 11.54
CA SER A 95 21.70 10.94 10.24
C SER A 95 20.70 11.13 9.11
N LYS A 96 21.12 11.84 8.04
CA LYS A 96 20.35 12.00 6.81
C LYS A 96 19.94 10.68 6.14
N GLN A 97 20.63 9.59 6.45
CA GLN A 97 20.39 8.28 5.83
C GLN A 97 19.71 7.28 6.76
N TYR A 98 19.34 7.70 7.98
CA TYR A 98 18.96 6.80 9.07
C TYR A 98 17.82 5.83 8.71
N PHE A 99 16.78 6.30 8.02
CA PHE A 99 15.67 5.46 7.55
C PHE A 99 15.76 5.08 6.07
N ALA A 100 16.78 5.57 5.36
CA ALA A 100 16.95 5.34 3.93
C ALA A 100 17.77 4.08 3.61
N ILE A 101 18.44 3.52 4.60
CA ILE A 101 19.23 2.30 4.47
C ILE A 101 18.42 1.15 5.05
N GLU A 102 18.20 0.10 4.28
CA GLU A 102 17.69 -1.17 4.81
C GLU A 102 18.69 -1.72 5.82
N ASP A 103 18.23 -2.04 7.03
CA ASP A 103 19.06 -2.70 8.04
C ASP A 103 19.47 -4.07 7.49
N THR A 104 20.69 -4.15 6.95
CA THR A 104 21.31 -5.39 6.45
C THR A 104 21.62 -6.41 7.55
N ASN A 105 21.15 -6.15 8.78
CA ASN A 105 21.48 -6.89 10.00
C ASN A 105 20.31 -7.73 10.53
N THR A 106 19.58 -8.36 9.63
CA THR A 106 18.75 -9.54 9.97
C THR A 106 19.57 -10.80 9.69
N LYS A 107 20.37 -11.19 10.68
CA LYS A 107 20.92 -12.55 10.81
C LYS A 107 20.16 -13.29 11.90
#